data_AF-A0A420VE29-F1
#
_entry.id   AF-A0A420VE29-F1
#
_cell.length_a   1.000
_cell.length_b   1.000
_cell.length_c   1.000
_cell.angle_alpha   90.00
_cell.angle_beta   90.00
_cell.angle_gamma   90.00
#
_symmetry.space_group_name_H-M   'P 1'
#
loop_
_entity.id
_entity.type
_entity.pdbx_description
1 polymer ?
#
loop_
_entity_poly.entity_id
_entity_poly.type
_entity_poly.pdbx_seq_one_letter_code
_entity_poly.pdbx_strand_id
1 'polypeptide(L)'
;MQITVSELRLLKNAVSDKLHELLRERNRIAFVEFEKNEEYIVPDRKFEEVTKDIERVREHYRIVKQALAKNNLTTTIEWKGKTLTIAEALELVKQLRQEAEDLKRFGEAKQVERISHGAFDTKISYKKALFDPAAVKKEADRILKEARRLSFVIDQANFNASVDIDFVDEYQ
;
A
#
# COMPACT_ATOMS: atom_id res chain seq x y z
N MET A 1 -7.48 2.84 24.21
CA MET A 1 -6.01 2.83 24.32
C MET A 1 -5.42 3.86 23.38
N GLN A 2 -4.37 4.57 23.81
CA GLN A 2 -3.65 5.51 22.95
C GLN A 2 -2.54 4.76 22.21
N ILE A 3 -2.51 4.87 20.88
CA ILE A 3 -1.48 4.26 20.02
C ILE A 3 -0.94 5.28 19.01
N THR A 4 0.29 5.07 18.54
CA THR A 4 0.89 5.90 17.48
C THR A 4 0.19 5.67 16.14
N VAL A 5 0.32 6.62 15.21
CA VAL A 5 -0.20 6.44 13.84
C VAL A 5 0.54 5.31 13.11
N SER A 6 1.81 5.08 13.45
CA SER A 6 2.57 3.92 12.98
C SER A 6 1.94 2.60 13.43
N GLU A 7 1.59 2.47 14.71
CA GLU A 7 0.88 1.30 15.26
C GLU A 7 -0.54 1.17 14.68
N LEU A 8 -1.24 2.29 14.45
CA LEU A 8 -2.56 2.31 13.82
C LEU A 8 -2.55 1.69 12.41
N ARG A 9 -1.44 1.86 11.66
CA ARG A 9 -1.26 1.20 10.35
C ARG A 9 -1.10 -0.31 10.50
N LEU A 10 -0.43 -0.78 11.55
CA LEU A 10 -0.31 -2.21 11.85
C LEU A 10 -1.65 -2.79 12.27
N LEU A 11 -2.39 -2.08 13.15
CA LEU A 11 -3.73 -2.45 13.56
C LEU A 11 -4.68 -2.57 12.36
N LYS A 12 -4.60 -1.65 11.39
CA LYS A 12 -5.38 -1.75 10.15
C LYS A 12 -5.18 -3.09 9.44
N ASN A 13 -3.94 -3.57 9.36
CA ASN A 13 -3.62 -4.84 8.72
C ASN A 13 -4.19 -6.01 9.53
N ALA A 14 -3.98 -6.02 10.85
CA ALA A 14 -4.54 -7.06 11.74
C ALA A 14 -6.08 -7.14 11.68
N VAL A 15 -6.76 -5.98 11.66
CA VAL A 15 -8.23 -5.91 11.49
C VAL A 15 -8.65 -6.46 10.12
N SER A 16 -7.90 -6.12 9.06
CA SER A 16 -8.17 -6.62 7.71
C SER A 16 -7.99 -8.14 7.61
N ASP A 17 -6.93 -8.67 8.22
CA ASP A 17 -6.64 -10.10 8.23
C ASP A 17 -7.72 -10.86 9.00
N LYS A 18 -8.15 -10.34 10.16
CA LYS A 18 -9.25 -10.91 10.94
C LYS A 18 -10.56 -10.90 10.15
N LEU A 19 -10.85 -9.81 9.43
CA LEU A 19 -12.03 -9.74 8.57
C LEU A 19 -11.99 -10.82 7.49
N HIS A 20 -10.84 -11.03 6.84
CA HIS A 20 -10.69 -12.08 5.83
C HIS A 20 -10.84 -13.49 6.43
N GLU A 21 -10.32 -13.73 7.63
CA GLU A 21 -10.51 -14.98 8.36
C GLU A 21 -12.00 -15.27 8.60
N LEU A 22 -12.73 -14.32 9.19
CA LEU A 22 -14.16 -14.47 9.47
C LEU A 22 -14.99 -14.64 8.19
N LEU A 23 -14.65 -13.94 7.11
CA LEU A 23 -15.32 -14.12 5.82
C LEU A 23 -15.11 -15.53 5.27
N ARG A 24 -13.88 -16.07 5.34
CA ARG A 24 -13.60 -17.45 4.94
C ARG A 24 -14.34 -18.45 5.80
N GLU A 25 -14.35 -18.23 7.11
CA GLU A 25 -15.07 -19.07 8.05
C GLU A 25 -16.57 -19.10 7.74
N ARG A 26 -17.19 -17.94 7.58
CA ARG A 26 -18.62 -17.84 7.25
C ARG A 26 -18.95 -18.61 5.98
N ASN A 27 -18.12 -18.50 4.94
CA ASN A 27 -18.32 -19.24 3.69
C ASN A 27 -18.22 -20.76 3.90
N ARG A 28 -17.30 -21.22 4.75
CA ARG A 28 -17.13 -22.65 5.07
C ARG A 28 -18.32 -23.22 5.82
N ILE A 29 -18.92 -22.46 6.73
CA ILE A 29 -20.04 -22.93 7.56
C ILE A 29 -21.43 -22.63 6.97
N ALA A 30 -21.49 -21.97 5.81
CA ALA A 30 -22.76 -21.53 5.22
C ALA A 30 -23.61 -22.69 4.71
N PHE A 31 -22.97 -23.78 4.28
CA PHE A 31 -23.63 -24.92 3.67
C PHE A 31 -22.96 -26.22 4.11
N VAL A 32 -23.75 -27.28 4.21
CA VAL A 32 -23.26 -28.66 4.37
C VAL A 32 -23.80 -29.46 3.19
N GLU A 33 -22.91 -30.21 2.53
CA GLU A 33 -23.28 -31.14 1.47
C GLU A 33 -23.46 -32.54 2.10
N PHE A 34 -24.58 -33.20 1.79
CA PHE A 34 -24.91 -34.53 2.32
C PHE A 34 -25.73 -35.35 1.32
N GLU A 35 -25.60 -36.68 1.37
CA GLU A 35 -26.39 -37.58 0.52
C GLU A 35 -27.79 -37.80 1.07
N LYS A 36 -28.70 -38.22 0.19
CA LYS A 36 -30.09 -38.46 0.56
C LYS A 36 -30.16 -39.61 1.58
N ASN A 37 -30.73 -39.31 2.76
CA ASN A 37 -30.88 -40.20 3.91
C ASN A 37 -29.61 -40.43 4.74
N GLU A 38 -28.55 -39.63 4.54
CA GLU A 38 -27.40 -39.61 5.45
C GLU A 38 -27.53 -38.48 6.49
N GLU A 39 -27.00 -38.72 7.69
CA GLU A 39 -26.84 -37.68 8.71
C GLU A 39 -25.69 -36.75 8.34
N TYR A 40 -25.77 -35.48 8.74
CA TYR A 40 -24.76 -34.48 8.47
C TYR A 40 -24.28 -33.79 9.74
N ILE A 41 -23.03 -33.34 9.71
CA ILE A 41 -22.41 -32.65 10.84
C ILE A 41 -22.64 -31.15 10.69
N VAL A 42 -23.33 -30.57 11.66
CA VAL A 42 -23.50 -29.11 11.77
C VAL A 42 -22.24 -28.52 12.40
N PRO A 43 -21.65 -27.46 11.82
CA PRO A 43 -20.56 -26.73 12.45
C PRO A 43 -20.96 -26.16 13.83
N ASP A 44 -20.05 -26.18 14.80
CA ASP A 44 -20.32 -25.72 16.17
C ASP A 44 -20.73 -24.25 16.25
N ARG A 45 -20.14 -23.40 15.41
CA ARG A 45 -20.43 -21.97 15.35
C ARG A 45 -21.46 -21.66 14.29
N LYS A 46 -22.41 -20.79 14.61
CA LYS A 46 -23.54 -20.47 13.74
C LYS A 46 -23.20 -19.38 12.72
N PHE A 47 -23.85 -19.44 11.56
CA PHE A 47 -23.70 -18.45 10.49
C PHE A 47 -24.00 -17.02 10.98
N GLU A 48 -25.02 -16.85 11.83
CA GLU A 48 -25.43 -15.57 12.39
C GLU A 48 -24.40 -15.00 13.36
N GLU A 49 -23.72 -15.86 14.12
CA GLU A 49 -22.67 -15.45 15.06
C GLU A 49 -21.46 -14.91 14.30
N VAL A 50 -20.95 -15.66 13.32
CA VAL A 50 -19.84 -15.20 12.47
C VAL A 50 -20.23 -13.93 11.71
N THR A 51 -21.49 -13.80 11.28
CA THR A 51 -21.97 -12.59 10.60
C THR A 51 -21.96 -11.36 11.51
N LYS A 52 -22.36 -11.50 12.78
CA LYS A 52 -22.27 -10.39 13.75
C LYS A 52 -20.82 -9.95 13.98
N ASP A 53 -19.91 -10.92 14.10
CA ASP A 53 -18.48 -10.62 14.28
C ASP A 53 -17.89 -9.95 13.05
N ILE A 54 -18.29 -10.35 11.84
CA ILE A 54 -17.91 -9.65 10.60
C ILE A 54 -18.36 -8.19 10.62
N GLU A 55 -19.59 -7.89 11.04
CA GLU A 55 -20.08 -6.50 11.08
C GLU A 55 -19.33 -5.65 12.09
N ARG A 56 -19.02 -6.19 13.28
CA ARG A 56 -18.17 -5.54 14.27
C ARG A 56 -16.76 -5.26 13.73
N VAL A 57 -16.10 -6.25 13.13
CA VAL A 57 -14.75 -6.07 12.56
C VAL A 57 -14.77 -5.09 11.38
N ARG A 58 -15.85 -5.04 10.58
CA ARG A 58 -16.03 -4.02 9.53
C ARG A 58 -16.12 -2.62 10.12
N GLU A 59 -16.81 -2.44 11.24
CA GLU A 59 -16.86 -1.17 11.95
C GLU A 59 -15.47 -0.75 12.44
N HIS A 60 -14.74 -1.65 13.10
CA HIS A 60 -13.37 -1.40 13.54
C HIS A 60 -12.48 -0.98 12.35
N TYR A 61 -12.60 -1.67 11.20
CA TYR A 61 -11.85 -1.32 10.00
C TYR A 61 -12.17 0.09 9.48
N ARG A 62 -13.46 0.48 9.48
CA ARG A 62 -13.88 1.84 9.10
C ARG A 62 -13.33 2.90 10.05
N ILE A 63 -13.38 2.66 11.36
CA ILE A 63 -12.85 3.56 12.40
C ILE A 63 -11.35 3.77 12.19
N VAL A 64 -10.58 2.69 12.03
CA VAL A 64 -9.13 2.79 11.78
C VAL A 64 -8.83 3.57 10.50
N LYS A 65 -9.56 3.30 9.40
CA LYS A 65 -9.37 4.05 8.14
C LYS A 65 -9.70 5.53 8.27
N GLN A 66 -10.78 5.86 8.99
CA GLN A 66 -11.16 7.25 9.22
C GLN A 66 -10.12 7.99 10.07
N ALA A 67 -9.61 7.35 11.12
CA ALA A 67 -8.56 7.91 11.96
C ALA A 67 -7.26 8.17 11.18
N LEU A 68 -6.83 7.21 10.34
CA LEU A 68 -5.69 7.39 9.44
C LEU A 68 -5.90 8.54 8.44
N ALA A 69 -7.09 8.62 7.82
CA ALA A 69 -7.40 9.66 6.86
C ALA A 69 -7.40 11.06 7.51
N LYS A 70 -8.04 11.18 8.68
CA LYS A 70 -8.06 12.42 9.46
C LYS A 70 -6.63 12.85 9.80
N ASN A 71 -5.83 11.94 10.36
CA ASN A 71 -4.45 12.23 10.72
C ASN A 71 -3.61 12.67 9.49
N ASN A 72 -3.76 11.98 8.35
CA ASN A 72 -3.03 12.34 7.14
C ASN A 72 -3.38 13.74 6.62
N LEU A 73 -4.63 14.19 6.79
CA LEU A 73 -5.11 15.49 6.33
C LEU A 73 -4.74 16.64 7.27
N THR A 74 -4.56 16.36 8.57
CA THR A 74 -4.32 17.40 9.58
C THR A 74 -2.86 17.50 10.02
N THR A 75 -2.10 16.42 9.94
CA THR A 75 -0.69 16.40 10.33
C THR A 75 0.14 17.00 9.22
N THR A 76 1.05 17.91 9.57
CA THR A 76 1.91 18.60 8.62
C THR A 76 3.38 18.34 8.89
N ILE A 77 4.20 18.43 7.84
CA ILE A 77 5.66 18.36 7.89
C ILE A 77 6.27 19.52 7.10
N GLU A 78 7.47 19.93 7.49
CA GLU A 78 8.28 20.88 6.73
C GLU A 78 9.14 20.14 5.71
N TRP A 79 8.98 20.47 4.43
CA TRP A 79 9.75 19.89 3.34
C TRP A 79 10.18 20.96 2.35
N LYS A 80 11.50 21.18 2.24
CA LYS A 80 12.11 22.14 1.30
C LYS A 80 11.49 23.54 1.35
N GLY A 81 11.23 24.04 2.57
CA GLY A 81 10.65 25.37 2.80
C GLY A 81 9.15 25.47 2.51
N LYS A 82 8.45 24.34 2.38
CA LYS A 82 7.00 24.27 2.30
C LYS A 82 6.45 23.38 3.39
N THR A 83 5.36 23.83 4.00
CA THR A 83 4.53 23.00 4.86
C THR A 83 3.63 22.13 3.99
N LEU A 84 3.70 20.81 4.18
CA LEU A 84 2.86 19.83 3.47
C LEU A 84 2.06 19.03 4.49
N THR A 85 0.80 18.71 4.19
CA THR A 85 0.09 17.66 4.91
C THR A 85 0.76 16.30 4.66
N ILE A 86 0.59 15.34 5.56
CA ILE A 86 1.07 13.96 5.33
C ILE A 86 0.42 13.37 4.07
N ALA A 87 -0.85 13.68 3.79
CA ALA A 87 -1.52 13.28 2.55
C ALA A 87 -0.79 13.78 1.30
N GLU A 88 -0.46 15.08 1.23
CA GLU A 88 0.30 15.67 0.12
C GLU A 88 1.72 15.11 0.04
N ALA A 89 2.38 14.93 1.19
CA ALA A 89 3.72 14.37 1.24
C ALA A 89 3.78 12.93 0.72
N LEU A 90 2.78 12.10 1.02
CA LEU A 90 2.67 10.73 0.50
C LEU A 90 2.50 10.73 -1.03
N GLU A 91 1.68 11.64 -1.57
CA GLU A 91 1.53 11.77 -3.02
C GLU A 91 2.85 12.25 -3.67
N LEU A 92 3.54 13.20 -3.05
CA LEU A 92 4.86 13.65 -3.52
C LEU A 92 5.90 12.50 -3.50
N VAL A 93 5.92 11.66 -2.46
CA VAL A 93 6.78 10.46 -2.44
C VAL A 93 6.47 9.54 -3.62
N LYS A 94 5.19 9.30 -3.91
CA LYS A 94 4.77 8.46 -5.03
C LYS A 94 5.25 9.04 -6.36
N GLN A 95 5.06 10.35 -6.58
CA GLN A 95 5.51 11.04 -7.77
C GLN A 95 7.04 10.97 -7.94
N LEU A 96 7.80 11.20 -6.88
CA LEU A 96 9.26 11.10 -6.90
C LEU A 96 9.74 9.67 -7.21
N ARG A 97 9.08 8.65 -6.64
CA ARG A 97 9.42 7.24 -6.93
C ARG A 97 9.13 6.88 -8.38
N GLN A 98 7.97 7.29 -8.89
CA GLN A 98 7.59 7.06 -10.29
C GLN A 98 8.60 7.72 -11.25
N GLU A 99 8.93 9.00 -11.02
CA GLU A 99 9.90 9.73 -11.83
C GLU A 99 11.29 9.07 -11.77
N ALA A 100 11.74 8.65 -10.58
CA ALA A 100 13.01 7.94 -10.44
C ALA A 100 13.01 6.60 -11.21
N GLU A 101 11.89 5.87 -11.23
CA GLU A 101 11.77 4.62 -12.00
C GLU A 101 11.82 4.88 -13.51
N ASP A 102 11.10 5.87 -13.99
CA ASP A 102 11.09 6.25 -15.40
C ASP A 102 12.48 6.73 -15.87
N LEU A 103 13.14 7.58 -15.10
CA LEU A 103 14.51 8.02 -15.39
C LEU A 103 15.51 6.87 -15.31
N LYS A 104 15.35 5.94 -14.37
CA LYS A 104 16.21 4.76 -14.30
C LYS A 104 16.11 3.93 -15.58
N ARG A 105 14.88 3.70 -16.07
CA ARG A 105 14.64 2.99 -17.34
C ARG A 105 15.27 3.73 -18.53
N PHE A 106 15.20 5.06 -18.57
CA PHE A 106 15.89 5.83 -19.62
C PHE A 106 17.41 5.79 -19.49
N GLY A 107 17.93 5.80 -18.25
CA GLY A 107 19.36 5.71 -17.96
C GLY A 107 19.98 4.35 -18.30
N GLU A 108 19.16 3.32 -18.54
CA GLU A 108 19.60 2.01 -19.04
C GLU A 108 19.76 1.97 -20.57
N ALA A 109 19.29 3.00 -21.29
CA ALA A 109 19.43 3.08 -22.74
C ALA A 109 20.89 3.24 -23.18
N LYS A 110 21.22 2.69 -24.36
CA LYS A 110 22.47 3.02 -25.05
C LYS A 110 22.34 4.37 -25.74
N GLN A 111 23.45 5.11 -25.87
CA GLN A 111 23.45 6.38 -26.60
C GLN A 111 22.98 6.22 -28.04
N VAL A 112 23.44 5.16 -28.71
CA VAL A 112 22.98 4.72 -30.02
C VAL A 112 22.87 3.20 -29.99
N GLU A 113 21.75 2.67 -30.46
CA GLU A 113 21.53 1.23 -30.63
C GLU A 113 20.98 0.93 -32.04
N ARG A 114 21.46 -0.16 -32.64
CA ARG A 114 20.90 -0.68 -33.89
C ARG A 114 19.58 -1.39 -33.57
N ILE A 115 18.52 -1.04 -34.28
CA ILE A 115 17.21 -1.69 -34.17
C ILE A 115 17.10 -2.73 -35.27
N SER A 116 16.76 -3.97 -34.92
CA SER A 116 16.35 -4.99 -35.88
C SER A 116 14.82 -4.99 -35.97
N HIS A 117 14.29 -4.84 -37.18
CA HIS A 117 12.84 -4.83 -37.46
C HIS A 117 12.33 -6.21 -37.93
N GLY A 118 13.09 -7.28 -37.68
CA GLY A 118 12.76 -8.65 -38.08
C GLY A 118 13.73 -9.22 -39.11
N ALA A 119 13.67 -10.54 -39.32
CA ALA A 119 14.65 -11.29 -40.12
C ALA A 119 14.66 -10.95 -41.62
N PHE A 120 13.56 -10.37 -42.14
CA PHE A 120 13.39 -10.03 -43.56
C PHE A 120 13.54 -8.53 -43.85
N ASP A 121 13.80 -7.69 -42.84
CA ASP A 121 14.05 -6.26 -43.07
C ASP A 121 15.54 -6.03 -43.39
N THR A 122 15.80 -5.61 -44.62
CA THR A 122 17.15 -5.28 -45.11
C THR A 122 17.60 -3.87 -44.69
N LYS A 123 16.70 -3.03 -44.15
CA LYS A 123 17.03 -1.69 -43.69
C LYS A 123 17.67 -1.72 -42.31
N ILE A 124 18.86 -1.13 -42.22
CA ILE A 124 19.54 -0.91 -40.94
C ILE A 124 19.00 0.39 -40.34
N SER A 125 18.23 0.27 -39.26
CA SER A 125 17.71 1.40 -38.50
C SER A 125 18.46 1.56 -37.18
N TYR A 126 18.61 2.80 -36.72
CA TYR A 126 19.24 3.13 -35.43
C TYR A 126 18.28 3.93 -34.58
N LYS A 127 18.28 3.67 -33.27
CA LYS A 127 17.71 4.54 -32.25
C LYS A 127 18.85 5.27 -31.56
N LYS A 128 18.74 6.59 -31.47
CA LYS A 128 19.68 7.44 -30.73
C LYS A 128 18.94 8.09 -29.57
N ALA A 129 19.49 7.98 -28.36
CA ALA A 129 19.01 8.75 -27.23
C ALA A 129 19.29 10.24 -27.47
N LEU A 130 18.30 11.10 -27.25
CA LEU A 130 18.41 12.56 -27.36
C LEU A 130 18.90 13.22 -26.05
N PHE A 131 19.30 12.39 -25.10
CA PHE A 131 19.81 12.74 -23.78
C PHE A 131 21.08 11.93 -23.51
N ASP A 132 21.79 12.25 -22.42
CA ASP A 132 22.89 11.45 -21.89
C ASP A 132 22.32 10.42 -20.90
N PRO A 133 22.31 9.11 -21.23
CA PRO A 133 21.80 8.07 -20.33
C PRO A 133 22.52 8.02 -18.98
N ALA A 134 23.82 8.31 -18.93
CA ALA A 134 24.58 8.28 -17.69
C ALA A 134 24.19 9.43 -16.75
N ALA A 135 24.01 10.64 -17.30
CA ALA A 135 23.50 11.78 -16.53
C ALA A 135 22.07 11.54 -16.03
N VAL A 136 21.19 10.99 -16.88
CA VAL A 136 19.81 10.65 -16.51
C VAL A 136 19.76 9.59 -15.40
N LYS A 137 20.62 8.57 -15.47
CA LYS A 137 20.74 7.57 -14.41
C LYS A 137 21.15 8.19 -13.07
N LYS A 138 22.11 9.12 -13.09
CA LYS A 138 22.55 9.83 -11.88
C LYS A 138 21.42 10.69 -11.29
N GLU A 139 20.60 11.29 -12.14
CA GLU A 139 19.43 12.05 -11.69
C GLU A 139 18.36 11.15 -11.08
N ALA A 140 18.10 9.97 -11.66
CA ALA A 140 17.22 8.96 -11.07
C ALA A 140 17.63 8.61 -9.62
N ASP A 141 18.93 8.36 -9.40
CA ASP A 141 19.47 8.09 -8.06
C ASP A 141 19.29 9.27 -7.09
N ARG A 142 19.41 10.50 -7.58
CA ARG A 142 19.19 11.72 -6.78
C ARG A 142 17.74 11.83 -6.34
N ILE A 143 16.79 11.67 -7.27
CA ILE A 143 15.35 11.72 -6.99
C ILE A 143 14.94 10.59 -6.06
N LEU A 144 15.49 9.38 -6.23
CA LEU A 144 15.19 8.26 -5.34
C LEU A 144 15.67 8.53 -3.91
N LYS A 145 16.86 9.12 -3.73
CA LYS A 145 17.35 9.54 -2.40
C LYS A 145 16.44 10.59 -1.78
N GLU A 146 15.91 11.50 -2.59
CA GLU A 146 14.94 12.50 -2.16
C GLU A 146 13.64 11.86 -1.67
N ALA A 147 13.06 10.92 -2.42
CA ALA A 147 11.86 10.19 -2.02
C ALA A 147 12.05 9.43 -0.70
N ARG A 148 13.23 8.82 -0.48
CA ARG A 148 13.57 8.12 0.77
C ARG A 148 13.65 9.07 1.95
N ARG A 149 14.27 10.24 1.77
CA ARG A 149 14.35 11.27 2.82
C ARG A 149 12.96 11.78 3.20
N LEU A 150 12.10 12.06 2.22
CA LEU A 150 10.72 12.47 2.49
C LEU A 150 9.93 11.37 3.21
N SER A 151 10.10 10.10 2.80
CA SER A 151 9.48 8.96 3.49
C SER A 151 9.89 8.91 4.96
N PHE A 152 11.18 9.11 5.27
CA PHE A 152 11.68 9.15 6.64
C PHE A 152 11.05 10.28 7.48
N VAL A 153 10.89 11.48 6.92
CA VAL A 153 10.24 12.61 7.60
C VAL A 153 8.76 12.29 7.90
N ILE A 154 8.05 11.67 6.95
CA ILE A 154 6.67 11.19 7.14
C ILE A 154 6.61 10.16 8.28
N ASP A 155 7.53 9.20 8.30
CA ASP A 155 7.56 8.16 9.32
C ASP A 155 7.79 8.76 10.71
N GLN A 156 8.72 9.71 10.83
CA GLN A 156 8.98 10.43 12.07
C GLN A 156 7.73 11.18 12.56
N ALA A 157 6.99 11.84 11.67
CA ALA A 157 5.74 12.50 12.02
C ALA A 157 4.67 11.50 12.48
N ASN A 158 4.57 10.33 11.84
CA ASN A 158 3.63 9.27 12.24
C ASN A 158 3.98 8.65 13.60
N PHE A 159 5.27 8.53 13.95
CA PHE A 159 5.70 8.05 15.27
C PHE A 159 5.36 9.04 16.39
N ASN A 160 5.38 10.34 16.10
CA ASN A 160 5.09 11.38 17.08
C ASN A 160 3.58 11.68 17.20
N ALA A 161 2.77 11.26 16.23
CA ALA A 161 1.33 11.41 16.25
C ALA A 161 0.65 10.21 16.89
N SER A 162 -0.35 10.46 17.74
CA SER A 162 -1.13 9.42 18.43
C SER A 162 -2.63 9.57 18.21
N VAL A 163 -3.34 8.46 18.31
CA VAL A 163 -4.81 8.39 18.26
C VAL A 163 -5.34 7.47 19.36
N ASP A 164 -6.59 7.71 19.75
CA ASP A 164 -7.29 6.83 20.69
C ASP A 164 -8.14 5.83 19.93
N ILE A 165 -7.90 4.54 20.19
CA ILE A 165 -8.68 3.41 19.67
C ILE A 165 -9.04 2.50 20.85
N ASP A 166 -10.30 2.15 20.97
CA ASP A 166 -10.88 1.40 22.10
C ASP A 166 -10.78 -0.12 21.95
N PHE A 167 -10.67 -0.64 20.72
CA PHE A 167 -10.63 -2.08 20.42
C PHE A 167 -9.24 -2.64 20.11
N VAL A 168 -8.14 -1.97 20.49
CA VAL A 168 -6.78 -2.41 20.09
C VAL A 168 -6.45 -3.80 20.63
N ASP A 169 -6.80 -4.07 21.88
CA ASP A 169 -6.48 -5.33 22.58
C ASP A 169 -7.15 -6.55 21.96
N GLU A 170 -8.16 -6.35 21.10
CA GLU A 170 -8.82 -7.44 20.37
C GLU A 170 -8.00 -8.01 19.21
N TYR A 171 -6.90 -7.34 18.85
CA TYR A 171 -6.08 -7.65 17.68
C TYR A 171 -4.58 -7.81 18.02
N GLN A 172 -4.25 -7.90 19.31
CA GLN A 172 -2.89 -8.14 19.82
C GLN A 172 -2.60 -9.63 20.02
#